data_AF-A0A3S8U2G4-F1
#
_entry.id   AF-A0A3S8U2G4-F1
#
_cell.length_a   1.000
_cell.length_b   1.000
_cell.length_c   1.000
_cell.angle_alpha   90.00
_cell.angle_beta   90.00
_cell.angle_gamma   90.00
#
_symmetry.space_group_name_H-M   'P 1'
#
loop_
_entity.id
_entity.type
_entity.pdbx_description
1 polymer ?
#
loop_
_entity_poly.entity_id
_entity_poly.type
_entity_poly.pdbx_seq_one_letter_code
_entity_poly.pdbx_strand_id
1 'polypeptide(L)'
;MKSQWKLAALVGFALSAMPIAALADTEIDYRERVTLKVGQSVVVYGFRGDCGKLPTSDQIDLPVLKTGKLSVGKPGKRVSKRCNGMTPAVQIIFTAETEGREKFELQGDDISVRVRN
;
A
#
# COMPACT_ATOMS: atom_id res chain seq x y z
N MET A 1 65.36 14.51 -29.12
CA MET A 1 65.91 13.54 -28.15
C MET A 1 64.80 13.13 -27.18
N LYS A 2 64.50 11.82 -27.13
CA LYS A 2 63.97 10.98 -26.02
C LYS A 2 62.72 11.48 -25.24
N SER A 3 61.58 10.76 -25.32
CA SER A 3 61.17 9.65 -24.41
C SER A 3 60.67 10.19 -23.04
N GLN A 4 59.51 9.89 -22.45
CA GLN A 4 58.78 8.63 -22.28
C GLN A 4 57.33 8.86 -21.81
N TRP A 5 56.50 7.84 -22.06
CA TRP A 5 55.19 7.54 -21.48
C TRP A 5 55.09 7.68 -19.97
N LYS A 6 53.89 7.99 -19.44
CA LYS A 6 53.13 7.11 -18.52
C LYS A 6 51.62 7.37 -18.62
N LEU A 7 50.90 6.34 -19.08
CA LEU A 7 49.48 6.13 -18.82
C LEU A 7 49.26 6.07 -17.30
N ALA A 8 48.24 6.76 -16.80
CA ALA A 8 47.62 6.45 -15.52
C ALA A 8 46.11 6.30 -15.76
N ALA A 9 45.71 5.06 -15.99
CA ALA A 9 44.34 4.60 -15.79
C ALA A 9 44.08 4.43 -14.27
N LEU A 10 42.81 4.19 -13.90
CA LEU A 10 42.26 3.80 -12.58
C LEU A 10 41.63 4.98 -11.82
N VAL A 11 40.38 4.96 -11.34
CA VAL A 11 39.33 3.94 -11.21
C VAL A 11 37.99 4.67 -11.30
N GLY A 12 37.11 4.28 -12.23
CA GLY A 12 35.71 4.70 -12.18
C GLY A 12 35.00 3.95 -11.06
N PHE A 13 34.78 4.62 -9.93
CA PHE A 13 33.93 4.08 -8.87
C PHE A 13 32.47 4.29 -9.30
N ALA A 14 31.92 3.33 -10.05
CA ALA A 14 30.50 3.30 -10.34
C ALA A 14 29.75 2.98 -9.02
N LEU A 15 29.30 4.03 -8.31
CA LEU A 15 28.28 3.86 -7.29
C LEU A 15 27.03 3.33 -7.98
N SER A 16 26.84 2.02 -7.94
CA SER A 16 25.56 1.38 -8.21
C SER A 16 24.61 1.79 -7.08
N ALA A 17 23.93 2.93 -7.23
CA ALA A 17 22.81 3.31 -6.41
C ALA A 17 21.71 2.26 -6.61
N MET A 18 21.52 1.38 -5.63
CA MET A 18 20.33 0.55 -5.59
C MET A 18 19.11 1.47 -5.56
N PRO A 19 18.11 1.27 -6.44
CA PRO A 19 16.86 2.01 -6.32
C PRO A 19 16.22 1.58 -5.00
N ILE A 20 16.32 2.42 -3.97
CA ILE A 20 15.39 2.36 -2.85
C ILE A 20 14.04 2.62 -3.51
N ALA A 21 13.24 1.57 -3.63
CA ALA A 21 11.87 1.69 -4.10
C ALA A 21 11.20 2.74 -3.21
N ALA A 22 11.07 3.96 -3.72
CA ALA A 22 10.37 5.02 -3.06
C ALA A 22 8.92 4.54 -2.96
N LEU A 23 8.55 4.02 -1.79
CA LEU A 23 7.16 3.81 -1.46
C LEU A 23 6.48 5.14 -1.73
N ALA A 24 5.47 5.12 -2.61
CA ALA A 24 4.71 6.31 -2.93
C ALA A 24 4.37 7.02 -1.61
N ASP A 25 4.71 8.31 -1.49
CA ASP A 25 4.45 9.14 -0.30
C ASP A 25 2.94 9.38 -0.06
N THR A 26 2.09 8.60 -0.72
CA THR A 26 0.64 8.66 -0.57
C THR A 26 0.24 8.05 0.76
N GLU A 27 -0.27 8.91 1.64
CA GLU A 27 -0.97 8.47 2.84
C GLU A 27 -2.28 7.77 2.47
N ILE A 28 -2.55 6.65 3.13
CA ILE A 28 -3.75 5.84 2.94
C ILE A 28 -4.70 6.09 4.10
N ASP A 29 -5.79 6.79 3.80
CA ASP A 29 -6.85 7.04 4.76
C ASP A 29 -7.59 5.76 5.17
N TYR A 30 -7.94 5.70 6.44
CA TYR A 30 -8.89 4.74 6.97
C TYR A 30 -10.32 5.28 6.87
N ARG A 31 -11.23 4.53 6.25
CA ARG A 31 -12.64 4.89 6.13
C ARG A 31 -13.52 3.88 6.86
N GLU A 32 -13.85 4.19 8.12
CA GLU A 32 -14.73 3.36 8.97
C GLU A 32 -16.14 3.18 8.37
N ARG A 33 -16.67 4.21 7.69
CA ARG A 33 -17.99 4.17 7.05
C ARG A 33 -17.92 4.67 5.62
N VAL A 34 -18.43 3.89 4.67
CA VAL A 34 -18.55 4.31 3.28
C VAL A 34 -19.96 4.06 2.75
N THR A 35 -20.43 4.99 1.91
CA THR A 35 -21.66 4.81 1.12
C THR A 35 -21.29 4.94 -0.35
N LEU A 36 -21.68 3.95 -1.14
CA LEU A 36 -21.34 3.86 -2.56
C LEU A 36 -22.56 3.45 -3.38
N LYS A 37 -22.52 3.76 -4.67
CA LYS A 37 -23.40 3.14 -5.67
C LYS A 37 -22.79 1.87 -6.24
N VAL A 38 -23.62 0.94 -6.72
CA VAL A 38 -23.16 -0.23 -7.47
C VAL A 38 -22.23 0.22 -8.61
N GLY A 39 -21.09 -0.45 -8.75
CA GLY A 39 -20.03 -0.12 -9.72
C GLY A 39 -18.97 0.87 -9.21
N GLN A 40 -19.21 1.57 -8.10
CA GLN A 40 -18.20 2.47 -7.53
C GLN A 40 -17.16 1.71 -6.71
N SER A 41 -15.95 2.26 -6.66
CA SER A 41 -14.85 1.73 -5.86
C SER A 41 -14.22 2.83 -5.00
N VAL A 42 -13.75 2.46 -3.82
CA VAL A 42 -13.04 3.37 -2.91
C VAL A 42 -11.99 2.62 -2.10
N VAL A 43 -10.87 3.27 -1.79
CA VAL A 43 -9.93 2.75 -0.79
C VAL A 43 -10.62 2.81 0.58
N VAL A 44 -10.73 1.70 1.29
CA VAL A 44 -11.36 1.68 2.63
C VAL A 44 -10.33 1.57 3.75
N TYR A 45 -9.16 1.02 3.43
CA TYR A 45 -8.18 0.66 4.44
C TYR A 45 -6.76 0.68 3.90
N GLY A 46 -5.79 0.93 4.80
CA GLY A 46 -4.37 0.70 4.55
C GLY A 46 -3.90 -0.48 5.39
N PHE A 47 -3.73 -1.65 4.76
CA PHE A 47 -3.22 -2.85 5.40
C PHE A 47 -1.73 -2.66 5.67
N ARG A 48 -1.32 -2.74 6.94
CA ARG A 48 0.06 -2.46 7.35
C ARG A 48 0.85 -3.76 7.45
N GLY A 49 2.12 -3.71 7.05
CA GLY A 49 3.08 -4.75 7.37
C GLY A 49 3.70 -4.53 8.74
N ASP A 50 4.80 -5.25 9.00
CA ASP A 50 5.66 -4.97 10.15
C ASP A 50 6.22 -3.54 10.07
N CYS A 51 6.54 -2.95 11.22
CA CYS A 51 7.06 -1.59 11.28
C CYS A 51 8.27 -1.40 10.35
N GLY A 52 8.14 -0.51 9.36
CA GLY A 52 9.18 -0.23 8.36
C GLY A 52 9.20 -1.17 7.14
N LYS A 53 8.31 -2.17 7.06
CA LYS A 53 8.22 -3.12 5.95
C LYS A 53 6.85 -3.07 5.29
N LEU A 54 6.85 -3.10 3.96
CA LEU A 54 5.61 -3.25 3.19
C LEU A 54 5.06 -4.67 3.43
N PRO A 55 3.75 -4.84 3.64
CA PRO A 55 3.18 -6.18 3.79
C PRO A 55 3.32 -6.98 2.49
N THR A 56 3.52 -8.27 2.63
CA THR A 56 3.52 -9.22 1.51
C THR A 56 2.10 -9.76 1.27
N SER A 57 1.83 -10.25 0.07
CA SER A 57 0.48 -10.68 -0.32
C SER A 57 -0.06 -11.84 0.53
N ASP A 58 0.82 -12.73 1.01
CA ASP A 58 0.48 -13.85 1.89
C ASP A 58 0.02 -13.41 3.28
N GLN A 59 0.32 -12.18 3.70
CA GLN A 59 -0.16 -11.62 4.96
C GLN A 59 -1.58 -11.08 4.85
N ILE A 60 -2.11 -10.87 3.64
CA ILE A 60 -3.36 -10.16 3.41
C ILE A 60 -4.48 -11.18 3.17
N ASP A 61 -5.23 -11.45 4.23
CA ASP A 61 -6.49 -12.19 4.13
C ASP A 61 -7.67 -11.21 3.98
N LEU A 62 -8.45 -11.36 2.92
CA LEU A 62 -9.58 -10.49 2.61
C LEU A 62 -10.90 -11.26 2.78
N PRO A 63 -11.81 -10.79 3.64
CA PRO A 63 -13.08 -11.46 3.84
C PRO A 63 -13.92 -11.42 2.55
N VAL A 64 -14.68 -12.49 2.33
CA VAL A 64 -15.70 -12.53 1.28
C VAL A 64 -16.91 -11.72 1.75
N LEU A 65 -17.36 -10.79 0.92
CA LEU A 65 -18.46 -9.88 1.23
C LEU A 65 -19.65 -10.12 0.30
N LYS A 66 -20.86 -9.87 0.80
CA LYS A 66 -22.10 -9.99 0.02
C LYS A 66 -22.39 -8.74 -0.82
N THR A 67 -21.93 -7.58 -0.37
CA THR A 67 -22.22 -6.27 -0.98
C THR A 67 -21.18 -5.83 -2.01
N GLY A 68 -20.07 -6.53 -2.13
CA GLY A 68 -18.97 -6.17 -3.02
C GLY A 68 -17.76 -7.07 -2.88
N LYS A 69 -16.63 -6.61 -3.40
CA LYS A 69 -15.34 -7.29 -3.30
C LYS A 69 -14.25 -6.38 -2.78
N LEU A 70 -13.25 -6.99 -2.15
CA LEU A 70 -12.04 -6.33 -1.72
C LEU A 70 -10.90 -6.69 -2.67
N SER A 71 -10.01 -5.74 -2.94
CA SER A 71 -8.79 -5.96 -3.70
C SER A 71 -7.61 -5.19 -3.13
N VAL A 72 -6.40 -5.68 -3.39
CA VAL A 72 -5.15 -5.02 -3.00
C VAL A 72 -4.76 -4.02 -4.08
N GLY A 73 -4.57 -2.76 -3.67
CA GLY A 73 -4.18 -1.66 -4.53
C GLY A 73 -2.70 -1.33 -4.42
N LYS A 74 -2.38 -0.04 -4.56
CA LYS A 74 -0.99 0.44 -4.57
C LYS A 74 -0.39 0.47 -3.16
N PRO A 75 0.95 0.36 -3.05
CA PRO A 75 1.64 0.66 -1.80
C PRO A 75 1.52 2.14 -1.44
N GLY A 76 1.61 2.44 -0.14
CA GLY A 76 1.59 3.77 0.44
C GLY A 76 2.01 3.72 1.90
N LYS A 77 1.54 4.68 2.71
CA LYS A 77 1.87 4.78 4.13
C LYS A 77 0.62 5.05 4.97
N ARG A 78 0.59 4.58 6.22
CA ARG A 78 -0.48 4.90 7.19
C ARG A 78 0.12 5.13 8.57
N VAL A 79 -0.43 6.07 9.32
CA VAL A 79 -0.02 6.32 10.71
C VAL A 79 -0.31 5.09 11.58
N SER A 80 0.68 4.67 12.36
CA SER A 80 0.58 3.57 13.31
C SER A 80 1.11 3.99 14.66
N LYS A 81 0.25 3.92 15.69
CA LYS A 81 0.65 4.11 17.08
C LYS A 81 1.64 3.03 17.52
N ARG A 82 1.45 1.79 17.08
CA ARG A 82 2.34 0.65 17.39
C ARG A 82 3.75 0.85 16.83
N CYS A 83 3.86 1.47 15.65
CA CYS A 83 5.15 1.73 15.01
C CYS A 83 5.67 3.15 15.23
N ASN A 84 5.03 3.93 16.12
CA ASN A 84 5.41 5.30 16.45
C ASN A 84 5.51 6.25 15.22
N GLY A 85 4.66 6.08 14.21
CA GLY A 85 4.66 6.97 13.05
C GLY A 85 4.15 6.34 11.76
N MET A 86 4.55 6.91 10.63
CA MET A 86 4.19 6.46 9.29
C MET A 86 4.78 5.08 9.01
N THR A 87 3.90 4.13 8.69
CA THR A 87 4.27 2.73 8.41
C THR A 87 3.89 2.37 6.98
N PRO A 88 4.74 1.66 6.23
CA PRO A 88 4.40 1.12 4.93
C PRO A 88 3.11 0.30 4.98
N ALA A 89 2.25 0.51 4.00
CA ALA A 89 0.95 -0.15 3.88
C ALA A 89 0.58 -0.38 2.42
N VAL A 90 -0.39 -1.24 2.17
CA VAL A 90 -1.05 -1.38 0.86
C VAL A 90 -2.52 -1.00 0.96
N GLN A 91 -3.04 -0.41 -0.11
CA GLN A 91 -4.45 -0.05 -0.18
C GLN A 91 -5.31 -1.31 -0.20
N ILE A 92 -6.39 -1.32 0.57
CA ILE A 92 -7.51 -2.24 0.37
C ILE A 92 -8.64 -1.44 -0.22
N ILE A 93 -9.07 -1.85 -1.41
CA ILE A 93 -10.10 -1.18 -2.21
C ILE A 93 -11.38 -2.02 -2.10
N PHE A 94 -12.48 -1.37 -1.74
CA PHE A 94 -13.80 -1.96 -1.82
C PHE A 94 -14.47 -1.54 -3.13
N THR A 95 -14.96 -2.51 -3.91
CA THR A 95 -15.78 -2.30 -5.10
C THR A 95 -17.20 -2.77 -4.80
N ALA A 96 -18.17 -1.86 -4.91
CA ALA A 96 -19.57 -2.13 -4.65
C ALA A 96 -20.21 -2.91 -5.81
N GLU A 97 -20.83 -4.06 -5.51
CA GLU A 97 -21.41 -4.95 -6.54
C GLU A 97 -22.91 -5.21 -6.33
N THR A 98 -23.37 -5.29 -5.08
CA THR A 98 -24.78 -5.59 -4.76
C THR A 98 -25.30 -4.63 -3.69
N GLU A 99 -26.52 -4.12 -3.87
CA GLU A 99 -27.17 -3.24 -2.89
C GLU A 99 -27.29 -3.91 -1.51
N GLY A 100 -27.03 -3.14 -0.45
CA GLY A 100 -27.16 -3.65 0.90
C GLY A 100 -26.34 -2.89 1.92
N ARG A 101 -26.31 -3.43 3.13
CA ARG A 101 -25.45 -2.98 4.23
C ARG A 101 -24.68 -4.15 4.77
N GLU A 102 -23.41 -3.93 5.07
CA GLU A 102 -22.54 -4.97 5.58
C GLU A 102 -21.50 -4.36 6.50
N LYS A 103 -21.06 -5.14 7.49
CA LYS A 103 -19.95 -4.81 8.37
C LYS A 103 -18.93 -5.93 8.28
N PHE A 104 -17.66 -5.57 8.24
CA PHE A 104 -16.55 -6.52 8.22
C PHE A 104 -15.33 -5.89 8.90
N GLU A 105 -14.36 -6.73 9.25
CA GLU A 105 -13.15 -6.31 9.95
C GLU A 105 -11.92 -6.45 9.03
N LEU A 106 -10.97 -5.52 9.14
CA LEU A 106 -9.63 -5.63 8.55
C LEU A 106 -8.57 -5.33 9.63
N GLN A 107 -7.71 -6.30 9.94
CA GLN A 107 -6.68 -6.19 10.99
C GLN A 107 -7.20 -5.63 12.35
N GLY A 108 -8.39 -6.04 12.80
CA GLY A 108 -8.97 -5.54 14.05
C GLY A 108 -9.73 -4.20 13.93
N ASP A 109 -9.81 -3.60 12.74
CA ASP A 109 -10.56 -2.36 12.51
C ASP A 109 -11.90 -2.65 11.79
N ASP A 110 -13.01 -2.23 12.40
CA ASP A 110 -14.37 -2.41 11.87
C ASP A 110 -14.74 -1.42 10.75
N ILE A 111 -15.19 -1.94 9.62
CA ILE A 111 -15.67 -1.15 8.47
C ILE A 111 -17.14 -1.43 8.22
N SER A 112 -17.92 -0.36 8.04
CA SER A 112 -19.33 -0.43 7.66
C SER A 112 -19.54 0.11 6.24
N VAL A 113 -20.11 -0.72 5.36
CA VAL A 113 -20.47 -0.32 3.99
C VAL A 113 -21.97 -0.20 3.84
N ARG A 114 -22.40 0.78 3.04
CA ARG A 114 -23.76 0.88 2.52
C ARG A 114 -23.71 1.05 1.00
N VAL A 115 -24.15 0.04 0.28
CA VAL A 115 -24.29 0.08 -1.18
C VAL A 115 -25.72 0.46 -1.53
N ARG A 116 -25.88 1.35 -2.52
CA ARG A 116 -27.16 1.82 -3.07
C ARG A 116 -27.15 1.73 -4.59
N ASN A 117 -28.29 1.93 -5.23
CA ASN A 117 -28.40 2.15 -6.67
C ASN A 117 -28.48 3.66 -6.99
#